data_AF-A0A290XER1-F1
#
_entry.id   AF-A0A290XER1-F1
#
_cell.length_a   1.000
_cell.length_b   1.000
_cell.length_c   1.000
_cell.angle_alpha   90.00
_cell.angle_beta   90.00
_cell.angle_gamma   90.00
#
_symmetry.space_group_name_H-M   'P 1'
#
loop_
_entity.id
_entity.type
_entity.pdbx_description
1 polymer ?
#
loop_
_entity_poly.entity_id
_entity_poly.type
_entity_poly.pdbx_seq_one_letter_code
_entity_poly.pdbx_strand_id
1 'polypeptide(L)' 'MKRDPTRERNLTHDYAKWLVQEKRERNQANGKLFARQHTTRGRRFHGYNEQEICTLIGVDYYG' A
#
# COMPACT_ATOMS: atom_id res chain seq x y z
N MET A 1 -14.40 6.58 -10.13
CA MET A 1 -13.19 7.43 -9.98
C MET A 1 -12.15 6.94 -10.99
N LYS A 2 -11.53 7.80 -11.79
CA LYS A 2 -10.38 7.40 -12.62
C LYS A 2 -9.16 7.26 -11.70
N ARG A 3 -8.49 6.10 -11.74
CA ARG A 3 -7.22 5.88 -11.04
C ARG A 3 -6.16 6.80 -11.65
N ASP A 4 -5.39 7.46 -10.80
CA ASP A 4 -4.30 8.35 -11.22
C ASP A 4 -3.00 7.52 -11.27
N PRO A 5 -2.40 7.30 -12.46
CA PRO A 5 -1.22 6.46 -12.61
C PRO A 5 0.01 7.03 -11.86
N THR A 6 0.04 8.33 -11.59
CA THR A 6 1.09 8.96 -10.77
C THR A 6 0.97 8.51 -9.32
N ARG A 7 -0.26 8.40 -8.80
CA ARG A 7 -0.52 7.93 -7.42
C ARG A 7 -0.15 6.47 -7.25
N GLU A 8 -0.45 5.63 -8.24
CA GLU A 8 -0.08 4.21 -8.22
C GLU A 8 1.44 4.03 -8.15
N ARG A 9 2.19 4.77 -8.98
CA ARG A 9 3.66 4.73 -9.02
C ARG A 9 4.29 5.22 -7.71
N ASN A 10 3.70 6.23 -7.09
CA ASN A 10 4.13 6.71 -5.77
C ASN A 10 3.83 5.70 -4.66
N LEU A 11 2.77 4.90 -4.79
CA LEU A 11 2.34 3.93 -3.78
C LEU A 11 3.36 2.82 -3.56
N THR A 12 3.91 2.27 -4.65
CA THR A 12 4.97 1.25 -4.57
C THR A 12 6.25 1.82 -3.94
N HIS A 13 6.59 3.08 -4.25
CA HIS A 13 7.75 3.74 -3.65
C HIS A 13 7.53 4.06 -2.16
N ASP A 14 6.36 4.56 -1.80
CA ASP A 14 5.97 4.82 -0.41
C ASP A 14 6.01 3.53 0.43
N TYR A 15 5.56 2.41 -0.13
CA TYR A 15 5.67 1.10 0.51
C TYR A 15 7.13 0.68 0.74
N ALA A 16 7.99 0.81 -0.28
CA ALA A 16 9.41 0.50 -0.14
C ALA A 16 10.10 1.37 0.93
N LYS A 17 9.77 2.67 0.96
CA LYS A 17 10.28 3.60 1.98
C LYS A 17 9.79 3.23 3.37
N TRP A 18 8.51 2.88 3.51
CA TRP A 18 7.92 2.45 4.79
C TRP A 18 8.59 1.18 5.31
N LEU A 19 8.86 0.20 4.45
CA LEU A 19 9.59 -1.02 4.83
C LEU A 19 10.97 -0.69 5.43
N VAL A 20 11.73 0.20 4.79
CA VAL A 20 13.05 0.62 5.27
C VAL A 20 12.96 1.36 6.61
N GLN A 21 12.02 2.30 6.74
CA GLN A 21 11.84 3.09 7.96
C GLN A 21 11.45 2.24 9.17
N GLU A 22 10.56 1.27 8.94
CA GLU A 22 10.05 0.37 9.98
C GLU A 22 10.95 -0.86 10.21
N LYS A 23 12.05 -1.00 9.46
CA LYS A 23 12.94 -2.18 9.47
C LYS A 23 12.16 -3.49 9.22
N ARG A 24 11.26 -3.45 8.24
CA ARG A 24 10.40 -4.56 7.84
C ARG A 24 10.85 -5.16 6.51
N GLU A 25 10.63 -6.46 6.35
CA GLU A 25 10.86 -7.15 5.08
C GLU A 25 9.61 -7.09 4.18
N ARG A 26 9.84 -7.18 2.87
CA ARG A 26 8.75 -7.27 1.90
C ARG A 26 8.10 -8.65 1.98
N ASN A 27 6.94 -8.71 2.60
CA ASN A 27 6.12 -9.92 2.71
C ASN A 27 4.62 -9.56 2.73
N GLN A 28 3.78 -10.58 2.62
CA GLN A 28 2.33 -10.39 2.55
C GLN A 28 1.77 -9.71 3.81
N ALA A 29 2.20 -10.14 4.99
CA ALA A 29 1.75 -9.59 6.27
C ALA A 29 2.04 -8.08 6.38
N ASN A 30 3.24 -7.65 6.04
CA ASN A 30 3.66 -6.24 6.06
C ASN A 30 2.96 -5.43 4.97
N GLY A 31 2.69 -6.02 3.80
CA GLY A 31 1.88 -5.39 2.76
C GLY A 31 0.44 -5.11 3.19
N LYS A 32 -0.22 -6.09 3.83
CA LYS A 32 -1.57 -5.91 4.40
C LYS A 32 -1.57 -4.87 5.53
N LEU A 33 -0.53 -4.88 6.37
CA LEU A 33 -0.37 -3.88 7.42
C LEU A 33 -0.23 -2.47 6.86
N PHE A 34 0.60 -2.29 5.82
CA PHE A 34 0.73 -1.02 5.11
C PHE A 34 -0.61 -0.57 4.53
N ALA A 35 -1.30 -1.46 3.81
CA ALA A 35 -2.60 -1.15 3.24
C ALA A 35 -3.58 -0.66 4.32
N ARG A 36 -3.75 -1.41 5.41
CA ARG A 36 -4.63 -1.05 6.53
C ARG A 36 -4.26 0.28 7.19
N GLN A 37 -2.98 0.52 7.46
CA GLN A 37 -2.55 1.78 8.09
C GLN A 37 -2.82 3.00 7.21
N HIS A 38 -2.72 2.83 5.89
CA HIS A 38 -2.79 3.93 4.94
C HIS A 38 -4.13 4.07 4.21
N THR A 39 -5.09 3.15 4.38
CA THR A 39 -6.49 3.26 3.94
C THR A 39 -7.48 3.58 5.06
N THR A 40 -7.43 2.87 6.20
CA THR A 40 -8.50 2.95 7.22
C THR A 40 -8.40 4.21 8.08
N ARG A 41 -7.19 4.79 8.21
CA ARG A 41 -6.94 6.02 9.00
C ARG A 41 -6.11 7.07 8.24
N GLY A 42 -5.64 6.76 7.04
CA GLY A 42 -4.76 7.63 6.25
C GLY A 42 -5.53 8.50 5.25
N ARG A 43 -5.40 9.83 5.35
CA ARG A 43 -5.87 10.76 4.29
C ARG A 43 -5.13 10.57 2.95
N ARG A 44 -4.04 9.80 2.93
CA ARG A 44 -3.04 9.79 1.86
C ARG A 44 -3.49 9.05 0.60
N PHE A 45 -4.37 8.05 0.73
CA PHE A 45 -4.89 7.26 -0.40
C PHE A 45 -6.42 7.28 -0.48
N HIS A 46 -7.01 8.45 -0.22
CA HIS A 46 -8.46 8.65 -0.35
C HIS A 46 -8.93 8.21 -1.76
N GLY A 47 -9.72 7.13 -1.81
CA GLY A 47 -10.23 6.53 -3.06
C GLY A 47 -9.68 5.15 -3.41
N TYR A 48 -8.72 4.60 -2.65
CA TYR A 48 -8.28 3.21 -2.77
C TYR A 48 -8.67 2.39 -1.54
N ASN A 49 -9.18 1.18 -1.74
CA ASN A 49 -9.41 0.22 -0.66
C ASN A 49 -8.14 -0.60 -0.35
N GLU A 50 -8.17 -1.38 0.75
CA GLU A 50 -7.00 -2.16 1.18
C GLU A 50 -6.53 -3.18 0.13
N GLN A 51 -7.48 -3.80 -0.57
CA GLN A 51 -7.22 -4.79 -1.62
C GLN A 51 -6.54 -4.16 -2.84
N GLU A 52 -6.98 -2.97 -3.25
CA GLU A 52 -6.38 -2.20 -4.33
C GLU A 52 -4.95 -1.79 -3.98
N ILE A 53 -4.71 -1.31 -2.75
CA ILE A 53 -3.35 -1.01 -2.31
C ILE A 53 -2.47 -2.25 -2.33
N CYS A 54 -2.95 -3.38 -1.79
CA CYS A 54 -2.19 -4.64 -1.82
C CYS A 54 -1.83 -5.05 -3.26
N THR A 55 -2.79 -4.95 -4.19
CA THR A 55 -2.56 -5.24 -5.61
C THR A 55 -1.47 -4.34 -6.21
N LEU A 56 -1.52 -3.02 -5.94
CA LEU A 56 -0.57 -2.04 -6.47
C LEU A 56 0.85 -2.20 -5.92
N ILE A 57 0.99 -2.67 -4.68
CA ILE A 57 2.30 -2.94 -4.06
C ILE A 57 2.79 -4.38 -4.31
N GLY A 58 2.04 -5.17 -5.08
CA GLY A 58 2.39 -6.55 -5.44
C GLY A 58 2.28 -7.53 -4.27
N VAL A 59 1.27 -7.37 -3.43
CA VAL A 59 0.98 -8.21 -2.27
C VAL A 59 -0.37 -8.90 -2.47
N ASP A 60 -0.41 -10.20 -2.19
CA ASP A 60 -1.67 -10.94 -2.16
C ASP A 60 -2.47 -10.57 -0.90
N TYR A 61 -3.70 -10.08 -1.10
CA TYR A 61 -4.60 -9.71 -0.01
C TYR A 61 -5.25 -10.94 0.65
N TYR A 62 -5.48 -12.02 -0.11
CA TYR A 62 -6.16 -13.23 0.37
C TYR A 62 -5.20 -14.36 0.78
N GLY A 63 -3.91 -14.22 0.45
CA GLY A 63 -2.84 -15.16 0.80
C GLY A 63 -2.56 -15.31 2.30
#